data_AF-G5QMM3-F1
#
_entry.id   AF-G5QMM3-F1
#
_cell.length_a   1.000
_cell.length_b   1.000
_cell.length_c   1.000
_cell.angle_alpha   90.00
_cell.angle_beta   90.00
_cell.angle_gamma   90.00
#
_symmetry.space_group_name_H-M   'P 1'
#
loop_
_entity.id
_entity.type
_entity.pdbx_description
1 polymer ?
#
loop_
_entity_poly.entity_id
_entity_poly.type
_entity_poly.pdbx_seq_one_letter_code
_entity_poly.pdbx_strand_id
1 'polypeptide(L)'
;ARAAWQDLTAGRVISGGSTLTMQVARLLDPHSRTFGGKIRQLWRALQLEWHLSKRDILTLYLNRAPFGGTLQGIGAASWAYFGKPPARLSYADAALLAVLPQAPSRLRPDRWPARAEAARNKVLDRMAAQGVWPAETVRESREEPVWLAPRQMPQLAPLFARMMLSKSQNDKIVTTLDAGLQRQLEDLARAWKGRLPARSSLAMIVVDHTDMSVRGWVGSVDLNDDSRFGHVDIVDMVTAIRLVMSTW
;
A
#
# COMPACT_ATOMS: atom_id res chain seq x y z
N ALA A 1 11.31 19.06 -28.80
CA ALA A 1 10.33 20.17 -28.84
C ALA A 1 9.54 20.32 -30.15
N ARG A 2 9.89 19.68 -31.29
CA ARG A 2 9.08 19.75 -32.54
C ARG A 2 7.97 18.69 -32.66
N ALA A 3 8.13 17.51 -32.04
CA ALA A 3 7.10 16.46 -32.06
C ALA A 3 5.81 16.85 -31.31
N ALA A 4 5.94 17.60 -30.21
CA ALA A 4 4.79 18.02 -29.39
C ALA A 4 3.89 19.08 -30.07
N TRP A 5 4.41 19.82 -31.05
CA TRP A 5 3.64 20.85 -31.76
C TRP A 5 2.93 20.28 -33.00
N GLN A 6 3.50 19.26 -33.64
CA GLN A 6 2.85 18.58 -34.77
C GLN A 6 1.64 17.73 -34.33
N ASP A 7 1.63 17.24 -33.09
CA ASP A 7 0.48 16.54 -32.51
C ASP A 7 -0.71 17.46 -32.14
N LEU A 8 -0.52 18.79 -32.15
CA LEU A 8 -1.61 19.76 -31.95
C LEU A 8 -2.31 20.13 -33.26
N THR A 9 -1.64 20.00 -34.41
CA THR A 9 -2.21 20.33 -35.73
C THR A 9 -2.78 19.11 -36.46
N ALA A 10 -2.27 17.91 -36.18
CA ALA A 10 -2.97 16.67 -36.51
C ALA A 10 -3.94 16.37 -35.36
N GLY A 11 -5.25 16.43 -35.59
CA GLY A 11 -6.32 16.28 -34.58
C GLY A 11 -6.41 14.93 -33.85
N ARG A 12 -5.28 14.28 -33.52
CA ARG A 12 -5.18 13.17 -32.57
C ARG A 12 -4.54 13.68 -31.29
N VAL A 13 -5.34 14.44 -30.53
CA VAL A 13 -5.08 14.61 -29.10
C VAL A 13 -5.02 13.21 -28.48
N ILE A 14 -3.83 12.76 -28.07
CA ILE A 14 -3.68 11.60 -27.18
C ILE A 14 -4.23 12.05 -25.81
N SER A 15 -5.56 12.13 -25.70
CA SER A 15 -6.27 12.84 -24.63
C SER A 15 -6.14 12.19 -23.25
N GLY A 16 -5.70 10.93 -23.20
CA GLY A 16 -5.49 10.20 -21.95
C GLY A 16 -4.14 10.48 -21.28
N GLY A 17 -3.05 10.59 -22.05
CA GLY A 17 -1.68 10.63 -21.52
C GLY A 17 -1.39 11.87 -20.68
N SER A 18 -1.79 13.04 -21.17
CA SER A 18 -1.64 14.30 -20.42
C SER A 18 -2.54 14.30 -19.19
N THR A 19 -3.74 13.71 -19.26
CA THR A 19 -4.67 13.63 -18.12
C THR A 19 -4.05 12.90 -16.92
N LEU A 20 -3.28 11.83 -17.16
CA LEU A 20 -2.58 11.11 -16.11
C LEU A 20 -1.50 11.96 -15.44
N THR A 21 -0.71 12.69 -16.23
CA THR A 21 0.31 13.62 -15.73
C THR A 21 -0.29 14.69 -14.84
N MET A 22 -1.42 15.28 -15.24
CA MET A 22 -2.13 16.24 -14.39
C MET A 22 -2.61 15.61 -13.08
N GLN A 23 -3.05 14.35 -13.10
CA GLN A 23 -3.40 13.64 -11.87
C GLN A 23 -2.18 13.43 -10.97
N VAL A 24 -1.05 12.99 -11.52
CA VAL A 24 0.21 12.84 -10.77
C VAL A 24 0.66 14.17 -10.17
N ALA A 25 0.62 15.26 -10.95
CA ALA A 25 0.97 16.60 -10.46
C ALA A 25 0.12 16.99 -9.24
N ARG A 26 -1.19 16.68 -9.27
CA ARG A 26 -2.10 16.94 -8.14
C ARG A 26 -1.81 16.07 -6.91
N LEU A 27 -1.42 14.81 -7.13
CA LEU A 27 -1.09 13.87 -6.05
C LEU A 27 0.23 14.24 -5.36
N LEU A 28 1.22 14.72 -6.13
CA LEU A 28 2.54 15.08 -5.60
C LEU A 28 2.58 16.46 -4.95
N ASP A 29 1.82 17.41 -5.49
CA ASP A 29 1.75 18.78 -4.96
C ASP A 29 0.26 19.16 -4.86
N PRO A 30 -0.39 18.89 -3.71
CA PRO A 30 -1.78 19.28 -3.48
C PRO A 30 -1.91 20.80 -3.39
N HIS A 31 -2.82 21.38 -4.19
CA HIS A 31 -3.03 22.83 -4.26
C HIS A 31 -4.46 23.25 -3.97
N SER A 32 -4.64 24.53 -3.63
CA SER A 32 -5.97 25.13 -3.52
C SER A 32 -6.70 25.11 -4.86
N ARG A 33 -8.04 24.96 -4.85
CA ARG A 33 -8.88 24.94 -6.06
C ARG A 33 -9.10 26.34 -6.67
N THR A 34 -8.14 27.23 -6.50
CA THR A 34 -8.15 28.59 -7.04
C THR A 34 -7.59 28.61 -8.47
N PHE A 35 -7.83 29.70 -9.20
CA PHE A 35 -7.27 29.86 -10.55
C PHE A 35 -5.73 29.79 -10.54
N GLY A 36 -5.08 30.44 -9.55
CA GLY A 36 -3.63 30.35 -9.36
C GLY A 36 -3.14 28.92 -9.06
N GLY A 37 -3.88 28.16 -8.25
CA GLY A 37 -3.57 26.75 -7.98
C GLY A 37 -3.64 25.86 -9.23
N LYS A 38 -4.58 26.11 -10.15
CA LYS A 38 -4.65 25.41 -11.44
C LYS A 38 -3.45 25.72 -12.34
N ILE A 39 -3.00 26.98 -12.36
CA ILE A 39 -1.79 27.37 -13.12
C ILE A 39 -0.58 26.63 -12.55
N ARG A 40 -0.40 26.62 -11.23
CA ARG A 40 0.71 25.91 -10.59
C ARG A 40 0.66 24.40 -10.88
N GLN A 41 -0.52 23.79 -10.89
CA GLN A 41 -0.70 22.39 -11.30
C GLN A 41 -0.24 22.16 -12.75
N LEU A 42 -0.59 23.07 -13.68
CA LEU A 42 -0.18 22.97 -15.08
C LEU A 42 1.34 23.05 -15.23
N TRP A 43 1.98 24.01 -14.56
CA TRP A 43 3.45 24.13 -14.54
C TRP A 43 4.12 22.87 -13.99
N ARG A 44 3.57 22.30 -12.91
CA ARG A 44 4.09 21.06 -12.33
C ARG A 44 3.93 19.87 -13.28
N ALA A 45 2.81 19.77 -14.00
CA ALA A 45 2.60 18.74 -15.00
C ALA A 45 3.61 18.87 -16.17
N LEU A 46 3.84 20.08 -16.67
CA LEU A 46 4.85 20.35 -17.70
C LEU A 46 6.26 19.99 -17.22
N GLN A 47 6.59 20.33 -15.97
CA GLN A 47 7.87 19.95 -15.37
C GLN A 47 8.04 18.42 -15.32
N LEU A 48 7.01 17.67 -14.94
CA LEU A 48 7.04 16.21 -14.93
C LEU A 48 7.29 15.65 -16.32
N GLU A 49 6.57 16.13 -17.35
CA GLU A 49 6.73 15.67 -18.75
C GLU A 49 8.11 16.00 -19.33
N TRP A 50 8.74 17.07 -18.85
CA TRP A 50 10.10 17.40 -19.28
C TRP A 50 11.13 16.42 -18.70
N HIS A 51 10.96 16.01 -17.43
CA HIS A 51 11.97 15.20 -16.75
C HIS A 51 11.71 13.69 -16.79
N LEU A 52 10.47 13.26 -17.07
CA LEU A 52 10.03 11.89 -16.92
C LEU A 52 9.36 11.37 -18.19
N SER A 53 9.58 10.09 -18.49
CA SER A 53 8.85 9.43 -19.57
C SER A 53 7.41 9.14 -19.16
N LYS A 54 6.54 8.86 -20.14
CA LYS A 54 5.16 8.41 -19.87
C LYS A 54 5.09 7.16 -18.98
N ARG A 55 6.09 6.27 -19.09
CA ARG A 55 6.18 5.07 -18.25
C ARG A 55 6.51 5.41 -16.80
N ASP A 56 7.38 6.39 -16.58
CA ASP A 56 7.73 6.86 -15.24
C ASP A 56 6.55 7.58 -14.59
N ILE A 57 5.83 8.40 -15.35
CA ILE A 57 4.61 9.08 -14.90
C ILE A 57 3.54 8.06 -14.51
N LEU A 58 3.34 7.02 -15.33
CA LEU A 58 2.41 5.93 -15.00
C LEU A 58 2.84 5.19 -13.74
N THR A 59 4.13 4.89 -13.58
CA THR A 59 4.68 4.25 -12.38
C THR A 59 4.43 5.11 -11.14
N LEU A 60 4.68 6.41 -11.21
CA LEU A 60 4.39 7.35 -10.12
C LEU A 60 2.90 7.39 -9.78
N TYR A 61 2.04 7.43 -10.81
CA TYR A 61 0.59 7.36 -10.60
C TYR A 61 0.20 6.08 -9.87
N LEU A 62 0.62 4.92 -10.37
CA LEU A 62 0.28 3.63 -9.78
C LEU A 62 0.79 3.48 -8.35
N ASN A 63 1.88 4.15 -7.97
CA ASN A 63 2.43 4.10 -6.61
C ASN A 63 1.80 5.13 -5.65
N ARG A 64 1.10 6.15 -6.15
CA ARG A 64 0.55 7.25 -5.32
C ARG A 64 -0.96 7.40 -5.40
N ALA A 65 -1.62 6.72 -6.34
CA ALA A 65 -3.06 6.79 -6.49
C ALA A 65 -3.77 6.32 -5.21
N PRO A 66 -4.84 7.00 -4.76
CA PRO A 66 -5.59 6.59 -3.60
C PRO A 66 -6.56 5.45 -3.95
N PHE A 67 -6.64 4.41 -3.12
CA PHE A 67 -7.52 3.26 -3.33
C PHE A 67 -8.58 3.09 -2.22
N GLY A 68 -8.70 4.07 -1.33
CA GLY A 68 -9.69 4.12 -0.24
C GLY A 68 -9.08 3.96 1.14
N GLY A 69 -9.60 4.72 2.12
CA GLY A 69 -9.01 4.76 3.46
C GLY A 69 -7.58 5.32 3.42
N THR A 70 -6.64 4.61 4.06
CA THR A 70 -5.21 4.94 4.07
C THR A 70 -4.43 4.30 2.92
N LEU A 71 -5.08 3.53 2.05
CA LEU A 71 -4.42 2.79 0.97
C LEU A 71 -4.00 3.72 -0.17
N GLN A 72 -2.69 3.81 -0.38
CA GLN A 72 -2.07 4.53 -1.49
C GLN A 72 -1.17 3.57 -2.26
N GLY A 73 -1.30 3.61 -3.58
CA GLY A 73 -0.53 2.75 -4.48
C GLY A 73 -1.16 1.38 -4.71
N ILE A 74 -0.97 0.87 -5.94
CA ILE A 74 -1.56 -0.39 -6.42
C ILE A 74 -1.02 -1.60 -5.65
N GLY A 75 0.24 -1.56 -5.21
CA GLY A 75 0.85 -2.61 -4.40
C GLY A 75 0.13 -2.79 -3.07
N ALA A 76 -0.02 -1.72 -2.31
CA ALA A 76 -0.73 -1.74 -1.03
C ALA A 76 -2.20 -2.12 -1.21
N ALA A 77 -2.87 -1.57 -2.22
CA ALA A 77 -4.26 -1.88 -2.53
C ALA A 77 -4.46 -3.36 -2.90
N SER A 78 -3.56 -3.92 -3.71
CA SER A 78 -3.64 -5.32 -4.17
C SER A 78 -3.51 -6.30 -2.99
N TRP A 79 -2.58 -6.04 -2.06
CA TRP A 79 -2.47 -6.82 -0.82
C TRP A 79 -3.66 -6.61 0.12
N ALA A 80 -4.13 -5.38 0.29
CA ALA A 80 -5.23 -5.07 1.21
C ALA A 80 -6.55 -5.71 0.77
N TYR A 81 -6.86 -5.63 -0.53
CA TYR A 81 -8.11 -6.11 -1.08
C TYR A 81 -8.05 -7.59 -1.42
N PHE A 82 -6.97 -8.06 -2.07
CA PHE A 82 -6.92 -9.42 -2.63
C PHE A 82 -5.85 -10.32 -2.00
N GLY A 83 -4.98 -9.77 -1.14
CA GLY A 83 -3.88 -10.50 -0.50
C GLY A 83 -2.93 -11.20 -1.47
N LYS A 84 -2.68 -10.58 -2.62
CA LYS A 84 -1.74 -11.05 -3.64
C LYS A 84 -1.02 -9.86 -4.26
N PRO A 85 0.16 -10.05 -4.87
CA PRO A 85 0.86 -8.96 -5.54
C PRO A 85 0.14 -8.53 -6.84
N PRO A 86 0.35 -7.29 -7.31
CA PRO A 86 -0.26 -6.78 -8.55
C PRO A 86 -0.05 -7.68 -9.78
N ALA A 87 1.09 -8.38 -9.85
CA ALA A 87 1.42 -9.30 -10.94
C ALA A 87 0.53 -10.56 -10.99
N ARG A 88 -0.26 -10.84 -9.96
CA ARG A 88 -1.19 -12.00 -9.87
C ARG A 88 -2.68 -11.59 -9.87
N LEU A 89 -2.97 -10.34 -10.23
CA LEU A 89 -4.35 -9.86 -10.34
C LEU A 89 -5.07 -10.53 -11.51
N SER A 90 -6.35 -10.89 -11.31
CA SER A 90 -7.22 -11.28 -12.42
C SER A 90 -7.61 -10.05 -13.24
N TYR A 91 -8.24 -10.26 -14.40
CA TYR A 91 -8.82 -9.17 -15.17
C TYR A 91 -9.91 -8.42 -14.39
N ALA A 92 -10.71 -9.14 -13.60
CA ALA A 92 -11.71 -8.55 -12.73
C ALA A 92 -11.08 -7.68 -11.63
N ASP A 93 -10.01 -8.17 -10.97
CA ASP A 93 -9.29 -7.41 -9.95
C ASP A 93 -8.62 -6.16 -10.53
N ALA A 94 -7.98 -6.30 -11.70
CA ALA A 94 -7.31 -5.21 -12.39
C ALA A 94 -8.32 -4.13 -12.82
N ALA A 95 -9.47 -4.54 -13.36
CA ALA A 95 -10.56 -3.63 -13.72
C ALA A 95 -11.12 -2.90 -12.48
N LEU A 96 -11.26 -3.60 -11.36
CA LEU A 96 -11.68 -3.00 -10.09
C LEU A 96 -10.66 -1.97 -9.61
N LEU A 97 -9.37 -2.32 -9.50
CA LEU A 97 -8.33 -1.37 -9.07
C LEU A 97 -8.21 -0.18 -10.03
N ALA A 98 -8.41 -0.36 -11.33
CA ALA A 98 -8.36 0.73 -12.29
C ALA A 98 -9.43 1.80 -12.06
N VAL A 99 -10.59 1.45 -11.49
CA VAL A 99 -11.70 2.39 -11.26
C VAL A 99 -11.69 3.01 -9.86
N LEU A 100 -11.11 2.33 -8.86
CA LEU A 100 -11.11 2.81 -7.47
C LEU A 100 -10.58 4.25 -7.29
N PRO A 101 -9.45 4.67 -7.92
CA PRO A 101 -8.91 6.02 -7.73
C PRO A 101 -9.85 7.16 -8.15
N GLN A 102 -10.86 6.88 -8.97
CA GLN A 102 -11.83 7.90 -9.40
C GLN A 102 -12.70 8.38 -8.25
N ALA A 103 -13.06 7.48 -7.33
CA ALA A 103 -13.90 7.79 -6.18
C ALA A 103 -13.55 6.86 -5.00
N PRO A 104 -12.33 7.00 -4.44
CA PRO A 104 -11.71 5.99 -3.56
C PRO A 104 -12.52 5.73 -2.29
N SER A 105 -13.28 6.72 -1.78
CA SER A 105 -14.15 6.53 -0.60
C SER A 105 -15.51 5.92 -0.96
N ARG A 106 -16.03 6.16 -2.16
CA ARG A 106 -17.38 5.75 -2.58
C ARG A 106 -17.41 4.39 -3.26
N LEU A 107 -16.29 3.96 -3.83
CA LEU A 107 -16.12 2.69 -4.54
C LEU A 107 -15.40 1.64 -3.71
N ARG A 108 -15.21 1.87 -2.41
CA ARG A 108 -14.62 0.89 -1.50
C ARG A 108 -15.35 -0.46 -1.57
N PRO A 109 -14.72 -1.54 -2.04
CA PRO A 109 -15.40 -2.82 -2.21
C PRO A 109 -15.79 -3.46 -0.87
N ASP A 110 -15.04 -3.15 0.19
CA ASP A 110 -15.31 -3.62 1.56
C ASP A 110 -16.51 -2.92 2.23
N ARG A 111 -16.91 -1.74 1.73
CA ARG A 111 -18.05 -0.97 2.27
C ARG A 111 -19.24 -0.90 1.33
N TRP A 112 -18.99 -0.86 0.03
CA TRP A 112 -19.99 -0.62 -1.02
C TRP A 112 -19.81 -1.60 -2.19
N PRO A 113 -19.90 -2.92 -1.96
CA PRO A 113 -19.57 -3.94 -2.96
C PRO A 113 -20.37 -3.79 -4.26
N ALA A 114 -21.67 -3.53 -4.19
CA ALA A 114 -22.51 -3.32 -5.38
C ALA A 114 -22.08 -2.10 -6.23
N ARG A 115 -21.60 -1.02 -5.60
CA ARG A 115 -21.09 0.16 -6.33
C ARG A 115 -19.75 -0.14 -6.99
N ALA A 116 -18.88 -0.83 -6.27
CA ALA A 116 -17.57 -1.26 -6.76
C ALA A 116 -17.73 -2.21 -7.96
N GLU A 117 -18.67 -3.15 -7.88
CA GLU A 117 -19.03 -4.08 -8.94
C GLU A 117 -19.57 -3.37 -10.18
N ALA A 118 -20.56 -2.47 -10.03
CA ALA A 118 -21.07 -1.71 -11.16
C ALA A 118 -19.96 -0.89 -11.86
N ALA A 119 -19.05 -0.31 -11.07
CA ALA A 119 -17.92 0.45 -11.60
C ALA A 119 -16.90 -0.43 -12.33
N ARG A 120 -16.56 -1.59 -11.78
CA ARG A 120 -15.71 -2.61 -12.42
C ARG A 120 -16.33 -3.09 -13.73
N ASN A 121 -17.60 -3.46 -13.71
CA ASN A 121 -18.30 -4.01 -14.88
C ASN A 121 -18.34 -3.00 -16.04
N LYS A 122 -18.48 -1.71 -15.73
CA LYS A 122 -18.35 -0.63 -16.73
C LYS A 122 -16.95 -0.55 -17.37
N VAL A 123 -15.89 -0.84 -16.63
CA VAL A 123 -14.53 -0.94 -17.18
C VAL A 123 -14.43 -2.17 -18.07
N LEU A 124 -14.90 -3.32 -17.60
CA LEU A 124 -14.90 -4.57 -18.37
C LEU A 124 -15.61 -4.40 -19.72
N ASP A 125 -16.80 -3.77 -19.74
CA ASP A 125 -17.54 -3.51 -20.98
C ASP A 125 -16.78 -2.60 -21.93
N ARG A 126 -16.09 -1.59 -21.39
CA ARG A 126 -15.26 -0.70 -22.21
C ARG A 126 -14.09 -1.44 -22.83
N MET A 127 -13.46 -2.37 -22.09
CA MET A 127 -12.35 -3.17 -22.61
C MET A 127 -12.80 -4.13 -23.71
N ALA A 128 -13.98 -4.72 -23.58
CA ALA A 128 -14.59 -5.52 -24.64
C ALA A 128 -14.95 -4.67 -25.87
N ALA A 129 -15.62 -3.53 -25.68
CA ALA A 129 -16.03 -2.64 -26.77
C ALA A 129 -14.84 -2.06 -27.56
N GLN A 130 -13.69 -1.88 -26.91
CA GLN A 130 -12.45 -1.44 -27.54
C GLN A 130 -11.64 -2.59 -28.15
N GLY A 131 -12.10 -3.84 -28.03
CA GLY A 131 -11.40 -5.02 -28.53
C GLY A 131 -10.08 -5.32 -27.80
N VAL A 132 -9.87 -4.75 -26.61
CA VAL A 132 -8.64 -4.97 -25.84
C VAL A 132 -8.66 -6.33 -25.15
N TRP A 133 -9.83 -6.73 -24.64
CA TRP A 133 -10.04 -8.06 -24.04
C TRP A 133 -11.12 -8.84 -24.81
N PRO A 134 -10.94 -10.18 -24.98
CA PRO A 134 -11.97 -11.02 -25.58
C PRO A 134 -13.29 -10.93 -24.79
N ALA A 135 -14.41 -10.99 -25.51
CA ALA A 135 -15.74 -10.95 -24.89
C ALA A 135 -15.95 -12.08 -23.87
N GLU A 136 -15.39 -13.26 -24.14
CA GLU A 136 -15.41 -14.40 -23.23
C GLU A 136 -14.72 -14.09 -21.89
N THR A 137 -13.49 -13.58 -21.94
CA THR A 137 -12.73 -13.16 -20.75
C THR A 137 -13.49 -12.11 -19.94
N VAL A 138 -14.16 -11.18 -20.61
CA VAL A 138 -15.00 -10.17 -19.95
C VAL A 138 -16.22 -10.79 -19.28
N ARG A 139 -16.86 -11.78 -19.90
CA ARG A 139 -17.97 -12.53 -19.30
C ARG A 139 -17.51 -13.28 -18.05
N GLU A 140 -16.45 -14.05 -18.14
CA GLU A 140 -15.86 -14.79 -17.00
C GLU A 140 -15.48 -13.83 -15.86
N SER A 141 -14.83 -12.70 -16.19
CA SER A 141 -14.42 -11.69 -15.20
C SER A 141 -15.60 -11.03 -14.47
N ARG A 142 -16.80 -11.01 -15.08
CA ARG A 142 -18.01 -10.46 -14.46
C ARG A 142 -18.61 -11.40 -13.42
N GLU A 143 -18.36 -12.70 -13.55
CA GLU A 143 -18.83 -13.73 -12.61
C GLU A 143 -17.98 -13.76 -11.32
N GLU A 144 -16.75 -13.21 -11.36
CA GLU A 144 -15.93 -13.06 -10.16
C GLU A 144 -16.63 -12.13 -9.14
N PRO A 145 -16.83 -12.55 -7.89
CA PRO A 145 -17.49 -11.73 -6.88
C PRO A 145 -16.58 -10.57 -6.43
N VAL A 146 -17.16 -9.38 -6.22
CA VAL A 146 -16.45 -8.21 -5.63
C VAL A 146 -16.42 -8.27 -4.11
N TRP A 147 -17.07 -9.25 -3.50
CA TRP A 147 -17.15 -9.31 -2.05
C TRP A 147 -15.78 -9.66 -1.46
N LEU A 148 -15.13 -8.63 -0.94
CA LEU A 148 -13.90 -8.72 -0.19
C LEU A 148 -14.26 -8.48 1.27
N ALA A 149 -14.33 -9.54 2.08
CA ALA A 149 -14.31 -9.37 3.52
C ALA A 149 -13.08 -8.52 3.90
N PRO A 150 -13.18 -7.59 4.86
CA PRO A 150 -12.02 -6.81 5.29
C PRO A 150 -10.89 -7.76 5.69
N ARG A 151 -9.86 -7.87 4.85
CA ARG A 151 -8.69 -8.67 5.20
C ARG A 151 -7.97 -7.89 6.29
N GLN A 152 -7.94 -8.45 7.49
CA GLN A 152 -7.01 -7.96 8.49
C GLN A 152 -5.61 -8.29 8.00
N MET A 153 -4.83 -7.26 7.66
CA MET A 153 -3.43 -7.47 7.36
C MET A 153 -2.77 -8.08 8.60
N PRO A 154 -2.05 -9.20 8.45
CA PRO A 154 -1.33 -9.77 9.57
C PRO A 154 -0.31 -8.73 10.07
N GLN A 155 -0.48 -8.27 11.30
CA GLN A 155 0.46 -7.34 11.94
C GLN A 155 1.57 -8.13 12.63
N LEU A 156 2.39 -8.84 11.86
CA LEU A 156 3.55 -9.56 12.39
C LEU A 156 4.74 -8.62 12.54
N ALA A 157 5.42 -8.70 13.69
CA ALA A 157 6.57 -7.90 14.06
C ALA A 157 6.42 -6.37 13.77
N PRO A 158 5.31 -5.74 14.16
CA PRO A 158 5.00 -4.38 13.72
C PRO A 158 5.96 -3.31 14.29
N LEU A 159 6.44 -3.51 15.51
CA LEU A 159 7.46 -2.64 16.13
C LEU A 159 8.82 -2.78 15.43
N PHE A 160 9.21 -4.02 15.10
CA PHE A 160 10.40 -4.30 14.31
C PHE A 160 10.30 -3.66 12.91
N ALA A 161 9.15 -3.81 12.24
CA ALA A 161 8.92 -3.19 10.94
C ALA A 161 9.07 -1.67 11.01
N ARG A 162 8.52 -1.03 12.05
CA ARG A 162 8.66 0.42 12.27
C ARG A 162 10.12 0.83 12.51
N MET A 163 10.86 0.07 13.31
CA MET A 163 12.30 0.30 13.52
C MET A 163 13.09 0.15 12.23
N MET A 164 12.82 -0.87 11.42
CA MET A 164 13.52 -1.07 10.16
C MET A 164 13.24 0.05 9.16
N LEU A 165 12.00 0.56 9.14
CA LEU A 165 11.63 1.72 8.32
C LEU A 165 12.33 3.02 8.76
N SER A 166 12.70 3.18 10.04
CA SER A 166 13.48 4.35 10.47
C SER A 166 14.98 4.22 10.15
N LYS A 167 15.48 2.98 10.00
CA LYS A 167 16.90 2.68 9.73
C LYS A 167 17.24 2.54 8.24
N SER A 168 16.25 2.38 7.36
CA SER A 168 16.48 2.15 5.94
C SER A 168 15.71 3.14 5.06
N GLN A 169 16.35 3.60 3.99
CA GLN A 169 15.69 4.35 2.91
C GLN A 169 15.33 3.45 1.71
N ASN A 170 15.53 2.13 1.81
CA ASN A 170 15.25 1.22 0.72
C ASN A 170 13.74 0.99 0.58
N ASP A 171 13.26 0.91 -0.66
CA ASP A 171 11.85 0.60 -0.96
C ASP A 171 11.44 -0.82 -0.53
N LYS A 172 12.41 -1.74 -0.41
CA LYS A 172 12.22 -3.11 0.07
C LYS A 172 13.26 -3.45 1.12
N ILE A 173 12.79 -3.85 2.29
CA ILE A 173 13.62 -4.33 3.38
C ILE A 173 13.43 -5.84 3.50
N VAL A 174 14.50 -6.60 3.24
CA VAL A 174 14.52 -8.04 3.48
C VAL A 174 15.10 -8.27 4.86
N THR A 175 14.40 -9.07 5.68
CA THR A 175 14.76 -9.34 7.08
C THR A 175 15.02 -10.83 7.25
N THR A 176 15.66 -11.19 8.36
CA THR A 176 15.94 -12.59 8.75
C THR A 176 14.83 -13.18 9.64
N LEU A 177 13.74 -12.44 9.86
CA LEU A 177 12.64 -12.89 10.69
C LEU A 177 11.95 -14.12 10.09
N ASP A 178 11.76 -15.13 10.91
CA ASP A 178 10.96 -16.29 10.56
C ASP A 178 9.49 -16.03 10.91
N ALA A 179 8.62 -16.06 9.90
CA ALA A 179 7.20 -15.73 10.08
C ALA A 179 6.42 -16.77 10.91
N GLY A 180 6.90 -18.01 10.99
CA GLY A 180 6.31 -19.06 11.83
C GLY A 180 6.66 -18.82 13.30
N LEU A 181 7.94 -18.66 13.58
CA LEU A 181 8.48 -18.36 14.91
C LEU A 181 7.94 -17.04 15.45
N GLN A 182 7.90 -15.98 14.64
CA GLN A 182 7.37 -14.68 15.04
C GLN A 182 5.93 -14.79 15.55
N ARG A 183 5.08 -15.56 14.87
CA ARG A 183 3.69 -15.78 15.28
C ARG A 183 3.60 -16.51 16.61
N GLN A 184 4.41 -17.56 16.79
CA GLN A 184 4.47 -18.30 18.05
C GLN A 184 4.92 -17.40 19.22
N LEU A 185 5.90 -16.52 19.00
CA LEU A 185 6.36 -15.57 20.01
C LEU A 185 5.28 -14.55 20.37
N GLU A 186 4.57 -13.99 19.40
CA GLU A 186 3.47 -13.05 19.66
C GLU A 186 2.30 -13.72 20.40
N ASP A 187 1.96 -14.95 20.03
CA ASP A 187 0.91 -15.71 20.72
C ASP A 187 1.32 -16.06 22.15
N LEU A 188 2.59 -16.40 22.38
CA LEU A 188 3.14 -16.58 23.72
C LEU A 188 3.05 -15.27 24.53
N ALA A 189 3.48 -14.14 23.95
CA ALA A 189 3.38 -12.84 24.61
C ALA A 189 1.93 -12.53 25.04
N ARG A 190 0.98 -12.75 24.13
CA ARG A 190 -0.45 -12.51 24.39
C ARG A 190 -1.00 -13.45 25.46
N ALA A 191 -0.60 -14.71 25.48
CA ALA A 191 -0.99 -15.66 26.53
C ALA A 191 -0.48 -15.23 27.92
N TRP A 192 0.70 -14.60 27.98
CA TRP A 192 1.28 -14.09 29.23
C TRP A 192 0.69 -12.76 29.68
N LYS A 193 -0.02 -12.03 28.81
CA LYS A 193 -0.66 -10.73 29.12
C LYS A 193 -1.46 -10.75 30.42
N GLY A 194 -2.25 -11.81 30.65
CA GLY A 194 -3.11 -11.95 31.83
C GLY A 194 -2.35 -12.25 33.13
N ARG A 195 -1.09 -12.67 33.05
CA ARG A 195 -0.24 -13.00 34.21
C ARG A 195 0.66 -11.84 34.64
N LEU A 196 0.82 -10.83 33.78
CA LEU A 196 1.68 -9.69 34.04
C LEU A 196 0.93 -8.62 34.86
N PRO A 197 1.56 -8.03 35.90
CA PRO A 197 1.00 -6.92 36.65
C PRO A 197 0.54 -5.78 35.74
N ALA A 198 -0.42 -4.97 36.18
CA ALA A 198 -0.87 -3.81 35.42
C ALA A 198 0.33 -2.90 35.06
N ARG A 199 0.37 -2.41 33.81
CA ARG A 199 1.45 -1.56 33.25
C ARG A 199 2.83 -2.23 33.11
N SER A 200 2.92 -3.55 33.22
CA SER A 200 4.12 -4.29 32.82
C SER A 200 4.10 -4.63 31.33
N SER A 201 5.29 -4.68 30.74
CA SER A 201 5.50 -5.03 29.34
C SER A 201 6.56 -6.14 29.21
N LEU A 202 6.61 -6.76 28.03
CA LEU A 202 7.43 -7.92 27.72
C LEU A 202 8.18 -7.66 26.43
N ALA A 203 9.47 -7.99 26.43
CA ALA A 203 10.31 -8.00 25.25
C ALA A 203 10.88 -9.40 25.04
N MET A 204 10.88 -9.89 23.81
CA MET A 204 11.51 -11.15 23.43
C MET A 204 12.28 -10.96 22.12
N ILE A 205 13.52 -11.44 22.07
CA ILE A 205 14.32 -11.53 20.85
C ILE A 205 14.78 -12.96 20.73
N VAL A 206 14.64 -13.53 19.53
CA VAL A 206 15.27 -14.81 19.20
C VAL A 206 16.34 -14.56 18.16
N VAL A 207 17.55 -15.00 18.46
CA VAL A 207 18.73 -14.85 17.63
C VAL A 207 19.28 -16.23 17.31
N ASP A 208 19.64 -16.45 16.05
CA ASP A 208 20.37 -17.64 15.64
C ASP A 208 21.81 -17.56 16.14
N HIS A 209 22.24 -18.55 16.93
CA HIS A 209 23.57 -18.56 17.54
C HIS A 209 24.72 -18.73 16.53
N THR A 210 24.43 -19.19 15.30
CA THR A 210 25.49 -19.47 14.30
C THR A 210 25.92 -18.22 13.54
N ASP A 211 24.96 -17.37 13.16
CA ASP A 211 25.19 -16.18 12.33
C ASP A 211 24.74 -14.87 13.02
N MET A 212 24.25 -14.96 14.25
CA MET A 212 23.70 -13.86 15.04
C MET A 212 22.52 -13.14 14.36
N SER A 213 21.84 -13.80 13.41
CA SER A 213 20.66 -13.25 12.75
C SER A 213 19.45 -13.21 13.68
N VAL A 214 18.70 -12.12 13.64
CA VAL A 214 17.45 -11.99 14.41
C VAL A 214 16.36 -12.80 13.70
N ARG A 215 15.86 -13.86 14.34
CA ARG A 215 14.81 -14.74 13.83
C ARG A 215 13.41 -14.40 14.37
N GLY A 216 13.33 -13.72 15.51
CA GLY A 216 12.07 -13.28 16.12
C GLY A 216 12.24 -12.01 16.95
N TRP A 217 11.21 -11.14 16.94
CA TRP A 217 11.22 -9.85 17.64
C TRP A 217 9.85 -9.48 18.18
N VAL A 218 9.71 -9.42 19.51
CA VAL A 218 8.52 -8.92 20.19
C VAL A 218 8.93 -7.78 21.08
N GLY A 219 8.56 -6.55 20.70
CA GLY A 219 8.88 -5.33 21.45
C GLY A 219 7.88 -4.97 22.56
N SER A 220 6.70 -5.59 22.54
CA SER A 220 5.64 -5.40 23.53
C SER A 220 4.64 -6.56 23.52
N VAL A 221 3.88 -6.71 24.60
CA VAL A 221 2.87 -7.77 24.81
C VAL A 221 1.68 -7.63 23.83
N ASP A 222 1.24 -6.39 23.63
CA ASP A 222 0.08 -6.08 22.82
C ASP A 222 0.19 -4.63 22.33
N LEU A 223 0.29 -4.46 21.01
CA LEU A 223 0.33 -3.14 20.38
C LEU A 223 -0.91 -2.30 20.71
N ASN A 224 -2.08 -2.93 20.82
CA ASN A 224 -3.35 -2.23 20.93
C ASN A 224 -3.68 -1.83 22.38
N ASP A 225 -2.77 -2.11 23.32
CA ASP A 225 -2.96 -1.80 24.74
C ASP A 225 -2.18 -0.54 25.15
N ASP A 226 -2.85 0.61 25.02
CA ASP A 226 -2.28 1.91 25.41
C ASP A 226 -1.94 1.99 26.91
N SER A 227 -2.64 1.24 27.76
CA SER A 227 -2.39 1.25 29.20
C SER A 227 -1.03 0.66 29.59
N ARG A 228 -0.42 -0.11 28.68
CA ARG A 228 0.88 -0.79 28.84
C ARG A 228 1.94 -0.25 27.89
N PHE A 229 1.70 0.92 27.29
CA PHE A 229 2.61 1.49 26.29
C PHE A 229 2.89 0.51 25.14
N GLY A 230 1.84 -0.16 24.64
CA GLY A 230 1.92 -1.16 23.56
C GLY A 230 2.71 -0.72 22.34
N HIS A 231 2.69 0.57 22.06
CA HIS A 231 3.36 1.23 20.96
C HIS A 231 4.87 1.45 21.14
N VAL A 232 5.42 1.22 22.34
CA VAL A 232 6.85 1.41 22.64
C VAL A 232 7.60 0.11 22.36
N ASP A 233 8.68 0.19 21.60
CA ASP A 233 9.57 -0.95 21.37
C ASP A 233 10.57 -1.06 22.53
N ILE A 234 10.27 -1.95 23.47
CA ILE A 234 11.11 -2.14 24.65
C ILE A 234 12.39 -2.88 24.29
N VAL A 235 12.41 -3.66 23.20
CA VAL A 235 13.66 -4.26 22.74
C VAL A 235 14.64 -3.16 22.36
N ASP A 236 14.21 -2.18 21.57
CA ASP A 236 15.06 -1.05 21.17
C ASP A 236 15.55 -0.28 22.42
N MET A 237 14.65 -0.07 23.39
CA MET A 237 14.99 0.57 24.67
C MET A 237 16.01 -0.23 25.50
N VAL A 238 15.89 -1.56 25.59
CA VAL A 238 16.81 -2.43 26.34
C VAL A 238 18.15 -2.58 25.62
N THR A 239 18.17 -2.56 24.29
CA THR A 239 19.45 -2.52 23.54
C THR A 239 20.11 -1.14 23.58
N ALA A 240 19.34 -0.05 23.70
CA ALA A 240 19.85 1.31 23.82
C ALA A 240 20.32 1.63 25.24
N ILE A 241 19.64 1.12 26.26
CA ILE A 241 19.99 1.28 27.67
C ILE A 241 20.85 0.08 28.07
N ARG A 242 22.16 0.30 28.16
CA ARG A 242 23.16 -0.66 28.65
C ARG A 242 23.03 -0.93 30.17
N LEU A 243 21.84 -1.22 30.68
CA LEU A 243 21.59 -1.65 32.06
C LEU A 243 21.03 -3.07 32.06
N VAL A 244 21.92 -4.03 31.80
CA VAL A 244 21.70 -5.40 32.25
C VAL A 244 21.98 -5.40 33.75
N MET A 245 20.94 -5.37 34.57
CA MET A 245 21.09 -5.70 35.98
C MET A 245 21.35 -7.21 36.09
N SER A 246 22.63 -7.54 36.29
CA SER A 246 23.20 -8.82 36.72
C SER A 246 22.56 -10.11 36.20
N THR A 247 23.05 -10.59 35.05
CA THR A 247 23.11 -12.03 34.73
C THR A 247 24.50 -12.44 34.25
N TRP A 248 25.53 -11.89 34.89
CA TRP A 248 26.91 -12.35 34.83
C TRP A 248 27.40 -12.62 36.25
#